data_AF-A0A529NY72-F1
#
_entry.id   AF-A0A529NY72-F1
#
_cell.length_a   1.000
_cell.length_b   1.000
_cell.length_c   1.000
_cell.angle_alpha   90.00
_cell.angle_beta   90.00
_cell.angle_gamma   90.00
#
_symmetry.space_group_name_H-M   'P 1'
#
loop_
_entity.id
_entity.type
_entity.pdbx_description
1 polymer ?
#
loop_
_entity_poly.entity_id
_entity_poly.type
_entity_poly.pdbx_seq_one_letter_code
_entity_poly.pdbx_strand_id
1 'polypeptide(L)'
;NTARISAVDGTSLDRAALMEEGLITGDCRYPPGTLGCALSHIDLWKRAVSENRTITVFEDDVRASFRFIEESAEIMSRAPTGWDMIQWGYIIDPSFLWLDFGLSKAKLEFYDRRYTNRTALFQSDKFPRSLIRIEHSFGLQAYTITPRGARILLEKCLPLRHRLIPFPGTDVIIEDTGIDCAMCAAY
;
A
#
# COMPACT_ATOMS: atom_id res chain seq x y z
N ASN A 1 -18.80 -9.72 2.03
CA ASN A 1 -18.06 -11.00 2.03
C ASN A 1 -16.60 -10.75 2.31
N THR A 2 -16.09 -11.36 3.38
CA THR A 2 -14.67 -11.34 3.77
C THR A 2 -14.08 -12.69 3.42
N ALA A 3 -12.87 -12.72 2.86
CA ALA A 3 -12.16 -13.95 2.54
C ALA A 3 -10.73 -13.88 3.10
N ARG A 4 -10.21 -15.02 3.58
CA ARG A 4 -8.79 -15.17 3.89
C ARG A 4 -8.09 -15.72 2.66
N ILE A 5 -7.00 -15.07 2.26
CA ILE A 5 -6.18 -15.47 1.12
C ILE A 5 -4.80 -15.83 1.67
N SER A 6 -4.27 -16.98 1.27
CA SER A 6 -2.92 -17.38 1.66
C SER A 6 -1.91 -16.45 0.99
N ALA A 7 -0.96 -15.95 1.77
CA ALA A 7 0.19 -15.23 1.23
C ALA A 7 1.12 -16.20 0.48
N VAL A 8 1.88 -15.64 -0.47
CA VAL A 8 2.92 -16.34 -1.21
C VAL A 8 4.12 -16.56 -0.29
N ASP A 9 4.53 -17.82 -0.13
CA ASP A 9 5.76 -18.15 0.59
C ASP A 9 6.98 -17.85 -0.28
N GLY A 10 7.64 -16.74 0.07
CA GLY A 10 8.83 -16.26 -0.60
C GLY A 10 10.00 -17.23 -0.65
N THR A 11 10.09 -18.17 0.30
CA THR A 11 11.20 -19.15 0.37
C THR A 11 11.06 -20.28 -0.66
N SER A 12 9.85 -20.45 -1.21
CA SER A 12 9.52 -21.48 -2.19
C SER A 12 9.55 -21.01 -3.64
N LEU A 13 9.90 -19.74 -3.88
CA LEU A 13 9.82 -19.10 -5.19
C LEU A 13 10.97 -19.50 -6.13
N ASP A 14 10.61 -19.85 -7.37
CA ASP A 14 11.55 -19.95 -8.49
C ASP A 14 11.74 -18.59 -9.16
N ARG A 15 12.87 -17.92 -8.90
CA ARG A 15 13.16 -16.61 -9.48
C ARG A 15 13.35 -16.67 -11.00
N ALA A 16 13.81 -17.79 -11.56
CA ALA A 16 13.99 -17.90 -13.00
C ALA A 16 12.63 -17.90 -13.72
N ALA A 17 11.65 -18.63 -13.17
CA ALA A 17 10.27 -18.61 -13.65
C ALA A 17 9.65 -17.20 -13.53
N LEU A 18 9.85 -16.52 -12.39
CA LEU A 18 9.35 -15.14 -12.21
C LEU A 18 9.95 -14.13 -13.20
N MET A 19 11.19 -14.35 -13.63
CA MET A 19 11.84 -13.53 -14.67
C MET A 19 11.25 -13.82 -16.06
N GLU A 20 11.02 -15.10 -16.38
CA GLU A 20 10.38 -15.51 -17.64
C GLU A 20 8.96 -14.95 -17.76
N GLU A 21 8.21 -14.92 -16.66
CA GLU A 21 6.88 -14.31 -16.57
C GLU A 21 6.90 -12.77 -16.59
N GLY A 22 8.08 -12.14 -16.50
CA GLY A 22 8.21 -10.69 -16.45
C GLY A 22 7.73 -10.05 -15.14
N LEU A 23 7.66 -10.81 -14.05
CA LEU A 23 7.30 -10.30 -12.72
C LEU A 23 8.47 -9.62 -12.02
N ILE A 24 9.69 -10.11 -12.26
CA ILE A 24 10.93 -9.52 -11.72
C ILE A 24 11.99 -9.40 -12.82
N THR A 25 12.94 -8.48 -12.65
CA THR A 25 14.19 -8.44 -13.42
C THR A 25 15.30 -9.18 -12.68
N GLY A 26 16.39 -9.52 -13.39
CA GLY A 26 17.54 -10.22 -12.80
C GLY A 26 18.28 -9.44 -11.71
N ASP A 27 18.13 -8.11 -11.67
CA ASP A 27 18.69 -7.25 -10.64
C ASP A 27 17.71 -6.96 -9.47
N CYS A 28 16.52 -7.55 -9.45
CA CYS A 28 15.61 -7.46 -8.30
C CYS A 28 16.27 -8.04 -7.04
N ARG A 29 16.48 -7.21 -6.02
CA ARG A 29 17.18 -7.58 -4.77
C ARG A 29 16.26 -7.94 -3.61
N TYR A 30 14.95 -8.04 -3.85
CA TYR A 30 13.99 -8.31 -2.79
C TYR A 30 14.32 -9.64 -2.10
N PRO A 31 14.52 -9.63 -0.76
CA PRO A 31 14.65 -10.84 0.02
C PRO A 31 13.42 -11.74 -0.15
N PRO A 32 13.52 -13.06 0.11
CA PRO A 32 12.41 -13.99 -0.03
C PRO A 32 11.11 -13.49 0.59
N GLY A 33 11.11 -13.11 1.87
CA GLY A 33 9.91 -12.61 2.56
C GLY A 33 9.29 -11.37 1.89
N THR A 34 10.12 -10.41 1.50
CA THR A 34 9.67 -9.19 0.81
C THR A 34 9.10 -9.49 -0.58
N LEU A 35 9.71 -10.42 -1.31
CA LEU A 35 9.21 -10.85 -2.61
C LEU A 35 7.89 -11.61 -2.47
N GLY A 36 7.75 -12.49 -1.48
CA GLY A 36 6.49 -13.17 -1.16
C GLY A 36 5.37 -12.18 -0.81
N CYS A 37 5.66 -11.18 0.03
CA CYS A 37 4.73 -10.09 0.31
C CYS A 37 4.32 -9.34 -0.98
N ALA A 38 5.30 -8.93 -1.79
CA ALA A 38 5.05 -8.24 -3.06
C ALA A 38 4.12 -9.04 -3.99
N LEU A 39 4.43 -10.32 -4.21
CA LEU A 39 3.64 -11.20 -5.07
C LEU A 39 2.23 -11.43 -4.53
N SER A 40 2.06 -11.50 -3.20
CA SER A 40 0.73 -11.61 -2.57
C SER A 40 -0.16 -10.41 -2.90
N HIS A 41 0.38 -9.19 -2.85
CA HIS A 41 -0.36 -7.99 -3.24
C HIS A 41 -0.59 -7.90 -4.75
N ILE A 42 0.41 -8.26 -5.56
CA ILE A 42 0.28 -8.32 -7.02
C ILE A 42 -0.85 -9.26 -7.43
N ASP A 43 -0.98 -10.43 -6.81
CA ASP A 43 -2.07 -11.38 -7.10
C ASP A 43 -3.44 -10.83 -6.70
N LEU A 44 -3.52 -10.12 -5.58
CA LEU A 44 -4.75 -9.41 -5.18
C LEU A 44 -5.10 -8.28 -6.18
N TRP A 45 -4.11 -7.56 -6.71
CA TRP A 45 -4.33 -6.55 -7.74
C TRP A 45 -4.80 -7.18 -9.05
N LYS A 46 -4.15 -8.26 -9.52
CA LYS A 46 -4.58 -9.03 -10.69
C LYS A 46 -6.03 -9.51 -10.53
N ARG A 47 -6.39 -9.97 -9.33
CA ARG A 47 -7.76 -10.37 -8.99
C ARG A 47 -8.76 -9.21 -9.02
N ALA A 48 -8.41 -8.05 -8.46
CA ALA A 48 -9.26 -6.86 -8.54
C ALA A 48 -9.55 -6.46 -10.00
N VAL A 49 -8.53 -6.58 -10.87
CA VAL A 49 -8.67 -6.34 -12.30
C VAL A 49 -9.53 -7.39 -12.99
N SER A 50 -9.26 -8.68 -12.77
CA SER A 50 -9.95 -9.77 -13.47
C SER A 50 -11.42 -9.91 -13.06
N GLU A 51 -11.73 -9.69 -11.79
CA GLU A 51 -13.11 -9.68 -11.28
C GLU A 51 -13.81 -8.33 -11.52
N ASN A 52 -13.10 -7.32 -12.05
CA ASN A 52 -13.54 -5.93 -12.19
C ASN A 52 -14.19 -5.41 -10.90
N ARG A 53 -13.54 -5.66 -9.77
CA ARG A 53 -14.08 -5.42 -8.43
C ARG A 53 -13.14 -4.61 -7.56
N THR A 54 -13.68 -3.57 -6.93
CA THR A 54 -12.99 -2.84 -5.85
C THR A 54 -12.86 -3.76 -4.63
N ILE A 55 -11.64 -3.88 -4.10
CA ILE A 55 -11.34 -4.73 -2.94
C ILE A 55 -10.71 -3.91 -1.82
N THR A 56 -10.97 -4.32 -0.58
CA THR A 56 -10.26 -3.84 0.61
C THR A 56 -9.38 -4.97 1.12
N VAL A 57 -8.09 -4.70 1.24
CA VAL A 57 -7.06 -5.64 1.67
C VAL A 57 -6.61 -5.26 3.07
N PHE A 58 -6.38 -6.29 3.89
CA PHE A 58 -5.77 -6.22 5.20
C PHE A 58 -4.70 -7.32 5.29
N GLU A 59 -3.50 -6.96 5.71
CA GLU A 59 -2.51 -7.92 6.20
C GLU A 59 -3.02 -8.58 7.50
N ASP A 60 -2.47 -9.74 7.85
CA ASP A 60 -2.97 -10.60 8.92
C ASP A 60 -2.67 -10.07 10.33
N ASP A 61 -1.66 -9.22 10.47
CA ASP A 61 -1.25 -8.61 11.73
C ASP A 61 -1.87 -7.22 11.98
N VAL A 62 -2.70 -6.72 11.05
CA VAL A 62 -3.34 -5.41 11.20
C VAL A 62 -4.35 -5.38 12.34
N ARG A 63 -4.42 -4.21 12.99
CA ARG A 63 -5.46 -3.87 13.96
C ARG A 63 -6.23 -2.67 13.42
N ALA A 64 -7.54 -2.85 13.23
CA ALA A 64 -8.43 -1.81 12.74
C ALA A 64 -9.44 -1.40 13.82
N SER A 65 -9.98 -0.19 13.70
CA SER A 65 -11.11 0.27 14.53
C SER A 65 -12.27 -0.72 14.49
N PHE A 66 -12.97 -0.91 15.61
CA PHE A 66 -14.18 -1.73 15.66
C PHE A 66 -15.30 -1.20 14.74
N ARG A 67 -15.21 0.06 14.32
CA ARG A 67 -16.16 0.72 13.41
C ARG A 67 -15.64 0.85 11.98
N PHE A 68 -14.54 0.17 11.63
CA PHE A 68 -13.90 0.32 10.32
C PHE A 68 -14.86 0.19 9.14
N ILE A 69 -15.77 -0.80 9.15
CA ILE A 69 -16.71 -1.01 8.03
C ILE A 69 -17.64 0.19 7.83
N GLU A 70 -18.23 0.70 8.92
CA GLU A 70 -19.12 1.86 8.88
C GLU A 70 -18.36 3.12 8.43
N GLU A 71 -17.20 3.37 9.05
CA GLU A 71 -16.44 4.61 8.87
C GLU A 71 -15.72 4.65 7.51
N SER A 72 -15.20 3.52 7.03
CA SER A 72 -14.61 3.43 5.68
C SER A 72 -15.67 3.64 4.61
N ALA A 73 -16.89 3.11 4.78
CA ALA A 73 -17.99 3.34 3.84
C ALA A 73 -18.38 4.83 3.77
N GLU A 74 -18.48 5.50 4.93
CA GLU A 74 -18.76 6.95 5.01
C GLU A 74 -17.63 7.79 4.40
N ILE A 75 -16.37 7.36 4.55
CA ILE A 75 -15.23 8.04 3.93
C ILE A 75 -15.23 7.83 2.42
N MET A 76 -15.40 6.59 1.96
CA MET A 76 -15.41 6.25 0.53
C MET A 76 -16.56 6.92 -0.24
N SER A 77 -17.72 7.12 0.39
CA SER A 77 -18.85 7.82 -0.24
C SER A 77 -18.55 9.31 -0.52
N ARG A 78 -17.55 9.88 0.16
CA ARG A 78 -17.07 11.25 -0.03
C ARG A 78 -15.78 11.34 -0.83
N ALA A 79 -15.23 10.21 -1.29
CA ALA A 79 -14.00 10.20 -2.06
C ALA A 79 -14.21 10.90 -3.42
N PRO A 80 -13.20 11.63 -3.93
CA PRO A 80 -13.30 12.29 -5.23
C PRO A 80 -13.67 11.32 -6.36
N THR A 81 -14.43 11.78 -7.36
CA THR A 81 -14.75 10.94 -8.51
C THR A 81 -13.48 10.45 -9.19
N GLY A 82 -13.41 9.13 -9.42
CA GLY A 82 -12.23 8.52 -10.01
C GLY A 82 -11.02 8.54 -9.09
N TRP A 83 -11.17 8.17 -7.81
CA TRP A 83 -10.05 7.75 -6.97
C TRP A 83 -9.59 6.34 -7.37
N ASP A 84 -8.30 6.04 -7.18
CA ASP A 84 -7.70 4.75 -7.56
C ASP A 84 -7.48 3.82 -6.37
N MET A 85 -6.98 4.39 -5.27
CA MET A 85 -6.66 3.70 -4.03
C MET A 85 -6.92 4.63 -2.84
N ILE A 86 -7.32 4.05 -1.71
CA ILE A 86 -7.37 4.72 -0.41
C ILE A 86 -6.55 3.87 0.56
N GLN A 87 -5.50 4.44 1.16
CA GLN A 87 -4.74 3.79 2.22
C GLN A 87 -5.41 4.01 3.58
N TRP A 88 -5.57 2.92 4.32
CA TRP A 88 -6.13 2.91 5.67
C TRP A 88 -5.05 2.67 6.73
N GLY A 89 -3.96 1.99 6.36
CA GLY A 89 -2.76 1.78 7.15
C GLY A 89 -1.53 2.19 6.35
N TYR A 90 -0.55 2.73 7.04
CA TYR A 90 0.70 3.23 6.48
C TYR A 90 1.79 3.25 7.57
N ILE A 91 3.05 3.19 7.15
CA ILE A 91 4.21 3.28 8.04
C ILE A 91 4.48 4.75 8.35
N ILE A 92 4.43 5.11 9.64
CA ILE A 92 4.67 6.47 10.15
C ILE A 92 5.93 6.61 11.01
N ASP A 93 6.66 5.52 11.20
CA ASP A 93 7.92 5.48 11.97
C ASP A 93 8.70 4.24 11.53
N PRO A 94 9.94 4.38 11.03
CA PRO A 94 10.74 5.62 10.93
C PRO A 94 10.41 6.52 9.72
N SER A 95 9.29 6.27 9.03
CA SER A 95 8.94 6.95 7.77
C SER A 95 8.05 8.19 7.93
N PHE A 96 7.76 8.87 6.82
CA PHE A 96 6.88 10.02 6.75
C PHE A 96 5.70 9.76 5.79
N LEU A 97 4.72 10.67 5.79
CA LEU A 97 3.76 10.79 4.70
C LEU A 97 4.06 12.06 3.91
N TRP A 98 3.96 11.99 2.58
CA TRP A 98 3.95 13.14 1.71
C TRP A 98 2.55 13.29 1.15
N LEU A 99 1.95 14.45 1.37
CA LEU A 99 0.55 14.71 1.05
C LEU A 99 0.43 15.95 0.16
N ASP A 100 -0.58 15.96 -0.70
CA ASP A 100 -0.96 17.13 -1.50
C ASP A 100 -2.27 17.73 -0.98
N PHE A 101 -2.19 19.00 -0.57
CA PHE A 101 -3.32 19.80 -0.11
C PHE A 101 -3.94 20.68 -1.21
N GLY A 102 -3.51 20.53 -2.47
CA GLY A 102 -3.93 21.32 -3.64
C GLY A 102 -3.32 22.72 -3.72
N LEU A 103 -2.96 23.32 -2.58
CA LEU A 103 -2.22 24.58 -2.51
C LEU A 103 -0.71 24.37 -2.39
N SER A 104 -0.30 23.29 -1.71
CA SER A 104 1.10 22.90 -1.49
C SER A 104 1.15 21.44 -1.08
N LYS A 105 2.29 20.81 -1.39
CA LYS A 105 2.65 19.52 -0.81
C LYS A 105 3.21 19.71 0.60
N ALA A 106 3.07 18.71 1.45
CA ALA A 106 3.61 18.71 2.81
C ALA A 106 4.19 17.34 3.18
N LYS A 107 5.24 17.36 4.00
CA LYS A 107 5.78 16.18 4.68
C LYS A 107 5.23 16.14 6.10
N LEU A 108 4.55 15.06 6.47
CA LEU A 108 4.01 14.84 7.81
C LEU A 108 4.92 13.89 8.58
N GLU A 109 5.31 14.32 9.77
CA GLU A 109 6.04 13.56 10.77
C GLU A 109 5.14 13.34 11.98
N PHE A 110 5.08 12.10 12.46
CA PHE A 110 4.27 11.72 13.61
C PHE A 110 5.16 11.58 14.84
N TYR A 111 4.80 12.27 15.92
CA TYR A 111 5.43 12.14 17.23
C TYR A 111 4.39 11.71 18.26
N ASP A 112 4.85 11.25 19.44
CA ASP A 112 3.98 10.80 20.54
C ASP A 112 3.00 9.67 20.13
N ARG A 113 3.55 8.47 19.92
CA ARG A 113 2.81 7.26 19.48
C ARG A 113 1.95 6.69 20.62
N ARG A 114 0.91 7.44 21.03
CA ARG A 114 0.06 7.19 22.21
C ARG A 114 -0.61 5.82 22.28
N TYR A 115 -0.72 5.13 21.13
CA TYR A 115 -1.35 3.82 21.01
C TYR A 115 -0.38 2.64 20.97
N THR A 116 0.93 2.89 21.14
CA THR A 116 1.93 1.83 21.24
C THR A 116 1.55 0.87 22.35
N ASN A 117 1.37 -0.42 22.04
CA ASN A 117 0.92 -1.46 22.96
C ASN A 117 -0.46 -1.21 23.62
N ARG A 118 -1.29 -0.33 23.04
CA ARG A 118 -2.65 0.00 23.53
C ARG A 118 -3.70 -0.26 22.46
N THR A 119 -3.63 -1.43 21.83
CA THR A 119 -4.48 -1.83 20.70
C THR A 119 -5.96 -1.65 20.99
N ALA A 120 -6.46 -2.18 22.10
CA ALA A 120 -7.89 -2.08 22.44
C ALA A 120 -8.38 -0.62 22.50
N LEU A 121 -7.55 0.28 23.04
CA LEU A 121 -7.85 1.70 23.11
C LEU A 121 -7.91 2.34 21.71
N PHE A 122 -6.92 2.05 20.85
CA PHE A 122 -6.96 2.50 19.45
C PHE A 122 -8.22 2.02 18.72
N GLN A 123 -8.63 0.76 18.97
CA GLN A 123 -9.76 0.17 18.27
C GLN A 123 -11.11 0.75 18.71
N SER A 124 -11.23 1.18 19.97
CA SER A 124 -12.44 1.79 20.54
C SER A 124 -12.53 3.30 20.35
N ASP A 125 -11.40 4.00 20.31
CA ASP A 125 -11.36 5.46 20.26
C ASP A 125 -11.93 6.02 18.96
N LYS A 126 -12.50 7.23 19.06
CA LYS A 126 -12.99 8.00 17.93
C LYS A 126 -12.08 9.20 17.69
N PHE A 127 -11.70 9.40 16.45
CA PHE A 127 -10.95 10.56 16.01
C PHE A 127 -11.48 11.04 14.65
N PRO A 128 -11.40 12.35 14.35
CA PRO A 128 -11.79 12.86 13.05
C PRO A 128 -10.92 12.23 11.95
N ARG A 129 -11.54 11.94 10.81
CA ARG A 129 -10.87 11.36 9.64
C ARG A 129 -11.14 12.22 8.43
N SER A 130 -10.10 12.39 7.61
CA SER A 130 -10.17 13.14 6.36
C SER A 130 -9.47 12.36 5.26
N LEU A 131 -9.98 12.46 4.04
CA LEU A 131 -9.23 12.05 2.86
C LEU A 131 -8.33 13.19 2.43
N ILE A 132 -7.05 12.90 2.29
CA ILE A 132 -6.05 13.83 1.77
C ILE A 132 -5.33 13.07 0.65
N ARG A 133 -5.03 13.76 -0.45
CA ARG A 133 -4.30 13.16 -1.57
C ARG A 133 -2.91 12.77 -1.07
N ILE A 134 -2.54 11.51 -1.27
CA ILE A 134 -1.20 11.00 -0.97
C ILE A 134 -0.31 11.28 -2.18
N GLU A 135 0.87 11.83 -1.92
CA GLU A 135 1.95 11.93 -2.90
C GLU A 135 2.96 10.80 -2.71
N HIS A 136 3.33 10.48 -1.46
CA HIS A 136 4.14 9.30 -1.16
C HIS A 136 3.83 8.77 0.24
N SER A 137 3.80 7.44 0.39
CA SER A 137 3.65 6.75 1.66
C SER A 137 4.23 5.34 1.55
N PHE A 138 4.44 4.70 2.71
CA PHE A 138 4.98 3.35 2.80
C PHE A 138 4.00 2.42 3.53
N GLY A 139 4.13 1.11 3.29
CA GLY A 139 3.25 0.09 3.83
C GLY A 139 2.01 -0.23 3.01
N LEU A 140 1.58 -1.50 3.07
CA LEU A 140 0.35 -2.02 2.47
C LEU A 140 -0.56 -2.71 3.49
N GLN A 141 -0.39 -2.38 4.78
CA GLN A 141 -1.07 -3.06 5.88
C GLN A 141 -2.58 -3.08 5.67
N ALA A 142 -3.18 -1.95 5.29
CA ALA A 142 -4.59 -1.89 4.94
C ALA A 142 -4.89 -0.83 3.88
N TYR A 143 -5.64 -1.22 2.84
CA TYR A 143 -6.02 -0.30 1.77
C TYR A 143 -7.26 -0.79 1.02
N THR A 144 -7.95 0.13 0.36
CA THR A 144 -8.95 -0.19 -0.68
C THR A 144 -8.39 0.22 -2.05
N ILE A 145 -8.55 -0.63 -3.06
CA ILE A 145 -8.10 -0.37 -4.42
C ILE A 145 -9.21 -0.68 -5.42
N THR A 146 -9.38 0.21 -6.40
CA THR A 146 -10.28 0.01 -7.54
C THR A 146 -9.61 -0.86 -8.61
N PRO A 147 -10.37 -1.46 -9.56
CA PRO A 147 -9.78 -2.17 -10.69
C PRO A 147 -8.87 -1.28 -11.53
N ARG A 148 -9.17 0.02 -11.65
CA ARG A 148 -8.34 0.98 -12.37
C ARG A 148 -7.02 1.23 -11.64
N GLY A 149 -7.08 1.49 -10.33
CA GLY A 149 -5.90 1.64 -9.50
C GLY A 149 -5.01 0.40 -9.52
N ALA A 150 -5.61 -0.79 -9.47
CA ALA A 150 -4.88 -2.05 -9.57
C ALA A 150 -4.13 -2.20 -10.91
N ARG A 151 -4.73 -1.81 -12.05
CA ARG A 151 -4.02 -1.80 -13.34
C ARG A 151 -2.84 -0.84 -13.33
N ILE A 152 -3.02 0.36 -12.78
CA ILE A 152 -1.95 1.36 -12.68
C ILE A 152 -0.79 0.81 -11.84
N LEU A 153 -1.07 0.22 -10.67
CA LEU A 153 -0.02 -0.37 -9.83
C LEU A 153 0.69 -1.53 -10.54
N LEU A 154 -0.05 -2.41 -11.22
CA LEU A 154 0.56 -3.50 -12.00
C LEU A 154 1.49 -2.94 -13.10
N GLU A 155 1.05 -1.93 -13.85
CA GLU A 155 1.85 -1.30 -14.92
C GLU A 155 3.09 -0.58 -14.39
N LYS A 156 2.97 0.12 -13.26
CA LYS A 156 4.05 0.97 -12.72
C LYS A 156 5.05 0.22 -11.86
N CYS A 157 4.62 -0.83 -11.16
CA CYS A 157 5.47 -1.63 -10.29
C CYS A 157 6.17 -2.78 -11.03
N LEU A 158 5.51 -3.42 -12.01
CA LEU A 158 6.11 -4.56 -12.71
C LEU A 158 6.95 -4.15 -13.93
N PRO A 159 8.04 -4.87 -14.25
CA PRO A 159 8.68 -5.89 -13.39
C PRO A 159 9.32 -5.25 -12.15
N LEU A 160 9.27 -5.97 -11.02
CA LEU A 160 10.00 -5.58 -9.80
C LEU A 160 11.50 -5.62 -10.09
N ARG A 161 12.22 -4.58 -9.66
CA ARG A 161 13.61 -4.36 -10.06
C ARG A 161 14.35 -3.50 -9.07
N HIS A 162 15.67 -3.47 -9.16
CA HIS A 162 16.45 -2.49 -8.43
C HIS A 162 16.43 -1.14 -9.18
N ARG A 163 16.03 -0.08 -8.49
CA ARG A 163 16.07 1.30 -9.01
C ARG A 163 16.07 2.30 -7.86
N LEU A 164 16.42 3.53 -8.19
CA LEU A 164 16.21 4.68 -7.33
C LEU A 164 14.90 5.37 -7.72
N ILE A 165 14.11 5.76 -6.72
CA ILE A 165 12.81 6.41 -6.90
C ILE A 165 12.90 7.81 -6.26
N PRO A 166 13.03 8.88 -7.07
CA PRO A 166 13.00 10.24 -6.55
C PRO A 166 11.57 10.65 -6.20
N PHE A 167 11.40 11.47 -5.16
CA PHE A 167 10.12 12.06 -4.79
C PHE A 167 10.09 13.51 -5.31
N PRO A 168 9.39 13.80 -6.43
CA PRO A 168 9.49 15.09 -7.10
C PRO A 168 9.05 16.25 -6.21
N GLY A 169 9.90 17.28 -6.12
CA GLY A 169 9.69 18.44 -5.25
C GLY A 169 10.31 18.30 -3.85
N THR A 170 11.10 17.25 -3.62
CA THR A 170 11.88 17.05 -2.39
C THR A 170 13.30 16.58 -2.74
N ASP A 171 14.21 16.57 -1.76
CA ASP A 171 15.54 15.97 -1.90
C ASP A 171 15.55 14.45 -1.62
N VAL A 172 14.37 13.83 -1.48
CA VAL A 172 14.24 12.42 -1.11
C VAL A 172 14.38 11.54 -2.34
N ILE A 173 15.28 10.57 -2.24
CA ILE A 173 15.46 9.47 -3.20
C ILE A 173 15.52 8.19 -2.39
N ILE A 174 14.67 7.22 -2.72
CA ILE A 174 14.65 5.92 -2.05
C ILE A 174 15.14 4.81 -2.97
N GLU A 175 15.66 3.74 -2.38
CA GLU A 175 15.89 2.49 -3.10
C GLU A 175 14.58 1.68 -3.19
N ASP A 176 14.35 1.05 -4.34
CA ASP A 176 13.26 0.11 -4.52
C ASP A 176 13.61 -1.21 -3.81
N THR A 177 13.27 -1.28 -2.52
CA THR A 177 13.58 -2.43 -1.64
C THR A 177 12.36 -3.29 -1.31
N GLY A 178 11.16 -2.87 -1.72
CA GLY A 178 9.90 -3.53 -1.39
C GLY A 178 8.74 -2.95 -2.21
N ILE A 179 7.61 -3.66 -2.24
CA ILE A 179 6.48 -3.30 -3.11
C ILE A 179 5.88 -1.93 -2.75
N ASP A 180 5.95 -1.51 -1.49
CA ASP A 180 5.55 -0.18 -1.05
C ASP A 180 6.48 0.92 -1.60
N CYS A 181 7.78 0.65 -1.64
CA CYS A 181 8.75 1.52 -2.29
C CYS A 181 8.48 1.60 -3.79
N ALA A 182 8.23 0.47 -4.46
CA ALA A 182 7.88 0.43 -5.88
C ALA A 182 6.60 1.23 -6.20
N MET A 183 5.60 1.18 -5.32
CA MET A 183 4.37 1.98 -5.42
C MET A 183 4.63 3.47 -5.35
N CYS A 184 5.71 3.93 -4.70
CA CYS A 184 6.05 5.35 -4.67
C CYS A 184 6.36 5.92 -6.07
N ALA A 185 6.68 5.08 -7.06
CA ALA A 185 6.82 5.48 -8.46
C ALA A 185 5.48 5.56 -9.23
N ALA A 186 4.37 5.19 -8.59
CA ALA A 186 3.03 5.13 -9.19
C ALA A 186 2.07 6.22 -8.69
N TYR A 187 2.42 6.93 -7.60
CA TYR A 187 1.64 8.04 -7.07
C TYR A 187 1.66 9.27 -7.99
#